data_AF-A0A942HD27-F1
#
_entry.id   AF-A0A942HD27-F1
#
_cell.length_a   1.000
_cell.length_b   1.000
_cell.length_c   1.000
_cell.angle_alpha   90.00
_cell.angle_beta   90.00
_cell.angle_gamma   90.00
#
_symmetry.space_group_name_H-M   'P 1'
#
loop_
_entity.id
_entity.type
_entity.pdbx_description
1 polymer ?
#
loop_
_entity_poly.entity_id
_entity_poly.type
_entity_poly.pdbx_seq_one_letter_code
_entity_poly.pdbx_strand_id
1 'polypeptide(L)'
;MIRAAIDWARRTVLAGNPAESTPGTLHFLLQECTRHDDPALRHAIERGLTHALDAGPADADPCRRIEWLHLLATAAPLCDDERLEAVARRALPDAIDRLEHHVRRSYEPGDGLVGADRLAHLRCARALLAAFDMSGRLPYAMLAEELLRYTTRVWGHAQRLQSGGADGFLSDCAELDVATRLAVLHADPDYAAAAVTAPGRILAADLRQHAEATAATAQQFPDHAGEAGHALSAWFAFEADLH
;
A
#
# COMPACT_ATOMS: atom_id res chain seq x y z
N MET A 1 21.13 -4.96 1.12
CA MET A 1 20.80 -3.64 0.56
C MET A 1 19.43 -3.17 1.05
N ILE A 2 18.36 -3.94 0.83
CA ILE A 2 16.97 -3.63 1.24
C ILE A 2 16.85 -3.20 2.71
N ARG A 3 17.42 -3.97 3.66
CA ARG A 3 17.40 -3.61 5.09
C ARG A 3 18.00 -2.22 5.38
N ALA A 4 19.12 -1.88 4.73
CA ALA A 4 19.74 -0.56 4.90
C ALA A 4 18.88 0.57 4.33
N ALA A 5 18.12 0.31 3.25
CA ALA A 5 17.14 1.26 2.72
C ALA A 5 15.94 1.44 3.66
N ILE A 6 15.45 0.36 4.30
CA ILE A 6 14.42 0.43 5.35
C ILE A 6 14.90 1.26 6.55
N ASP A 7 16.11 0.98 7.07
CA ASP A 7 16.70 1.75 8.18
C ASP A 7 16.93 3.23 7.82
N TRP A 8 17.29 3.52 6.56
CA TRP A 8 17.35 4.88 6.04
C TRP A 8 15.97 5.53 6.02
N ALA A 9 14.97 4.85 5.45
CA ALA A 9 13.60 5.36 5.34
C ALA A 9 13.02 5.70 6.72
N ARG A 10 13.21 4.82 7.71
CA ARG A 10 12.81 5.05 9.11
C ARG A 10 13.40 6.35 9.65
N ARG A 11 14.72 6.52 9.54
CA ARG A 11 15.40 7.73 10.03
C ARG A 11 14.94 8.99 9.31
N THR A 12 14.75 8.93 8.00
CA THR A 12 14.26 10.06 7.19
C THR A 12 12.85 10.47 7.59
N VAL A 13 11.94 9.50 7.75
CA VAL A 13 10.56 9.78 8.19
C VAL A 13 10.52 10.33 9.61
N LEU A 14 11.30 9.77 10.54
CA LEU A 14 11.39 10.24 11.93
C LEU A 14 11.96 11.66 12.06
N ALA A 15 12.81 12.09 11.11
CA ALA A 15 13.31 13.45 11.06
C ALA A 15 12.27 14.45 10.51
N GLY A 16 11.23 13.97 9.84
CA GLY A 16 10.14 14.78 9.28
C GLY A 16 9.01 15.09 10.28
N ASN A 17 7.90 15.64 9.78
CA ASN A 17 6.70 15.92 10.55
C ASN A 17 5.68 14.76 10.44
N PRO A 18 5.43 13.98 11.50
CA PRO A 18 4.51 12.85 11.43
C PRO A 18 3.06 13.25 11.11
N ALA A 19 2.66 14.48 11.40
CA ALA A 19 1.31 14.98 11.11
C ALA A 19 1.02 15.15 9.61
N GLU A 20 2.05 15.20 8.76
CA GLU A 20 1.92 15.29 7.30
C GLU A 20 2.01 13.92 6.63
N SER A 21 2.05 12.84 7.42
CA SER A 21 2.27 11.49 6.92
C SER A 21 1.10 11.00 6.07
N THR A 22 1.43 10.23 5.04
CA THR A 22 0.47 9.44 4.27
C THR A 22 0.05 8.18 5.05
N PRO A 23 -1.08 7.52 4.66
CA PRO A 23 -1.43 6.21 5.21
C PRO A 23 -0.28 5.19 5.09
N GLY A 24 0.38 5.14 3.93
CA GLY A 24 1.52 4.23 3.68
C GLY A 24 2.69 4.50 4.62
N THR A 25 3.03 5.78 4.84
CA THR A 25 4.09 6.18 5.79
C THR A 25 3.76 5.73 7.22
N LEU A 26 2.52 5.87 7.67
CA LEU A 26 2.13 5.44 9.01
C LEU A 26 2.02 3.93 9.15
N HIS A 27 1.59 3.22 8.11
CA HIS A 27 1.68 1.75 8.06
C HIS A 27 3.13 1.28 8.20
N PHE A 28 4.05 1.92 7.48
CA PHE A 28 5.48 1.65 7.61
C PHE A 28 5.97 1.85 9.05
N LEU A 29 5.70 3.01 9.66
CA LEU A 29 6.11 3.28 11.03
C LEU A 29 5.47 2.31 12.04
N LEU A 30 4.22 1.88 11.81
CA LEU A 30 3.50 0.95 12.67
C LEU A 30 4.15 -0.45 12.63
N GLN A 31 4.55 -0.89 11.44
CA GLN A 31 5.33 -2.12 11.26
C GLN A 31 6.71 -2.02 11.90
N GLU A 32 7.35 -0.85 11.88
CA GLU A 32 8.64 -0.67 12.55
C GLU A 32 8.51 -0.65 14.08
N CYS A 33 7.41 -0.11 14.63
CA CYS A 33 7.10 -0.18 16.06
C CYS A 33 6.96 -1.62 16.57
N THR A 34 6.48 -2.57 15.74
CA THR A 34 6.37 -3.97 16.17
C THR A 34 7.71 -4.69 16.18
N ARG A 35 8.72 -4.16 15.47
CA ARG A 35 10.07 -4.72 15.37
C ARG A 35 11.08 -4.07 16.32
N HIS A 36 10.82 -2.84 16.74
CA HIS A 36 11.74 -2.02 17.50
C HIS A 36 11.06 -1.33 18.68
N ASP A 37 11.65 -1.44 19.87
CA ASP A 37 11.24 -0.65 21.03
C ASP A 37 11.95 0.72 21.01
N ASP A 38 11.47 1.61 20.12
CA ASP A 38 11.98 2.98 19.97
C ASP A 38 10.92 4.00 20.42
N PRO A 39 11.17 4.77 21.49
CA PRO A 39 10.27 5.82 21.95
C PRO A 39 9.96 6.89 20.89
N ALA A 40 10.90 7.18 19.98
CA ALA A 40 10.68 8.16 18.92
C ALA A 40 9.67 7.65 17.88
N LEU A 41 9.72 6.34 17.55
CA LEU A 41 8.73 5.69 16.70
C LEU A 41 7.34 5.72 17.32
N ARG A 42 7.24 5.35 18.61
CA ARG A 42 5.97 5.36 19.34
C ARG A 42 5.34 6.76 19.34
N HIS A 43 6.12 7.79 19.68
CA HIS A 43 5.65 9.18 19.66
C HIS A 43 5.25 9.67 18.27
N ALA A 44 5.96 9.25 17.21
CA ALA A 44 5.58 9.57 15.84
C ALA A 44 4.24 8.94 15.44
N ILE A 45 4.03 7.67 15.80
CA ILE A 45 2.78 6.93 15.56
C ILE A 45 1.62 7.55 16.33
N GLU A 46 1.76 7.85 17.61
CA GLU A 46 0.69 8.46 18.41
C GLU A 46 0.19 9.78 17.79
N ARG A 47 1.12 10.64 17.35
CA ARG A 47 0.78 11.90 16.65
C ARG A 47 0.11 11.65 15.30
N GLY A 48 0.65 10.70 14.52
CA GLY A 48 0.12 10.34 13.21
C GLY A 48 -1.29 9.75 13.29
N LEU A 49 -1.54 8.86 14.24
CA LEU A 49 -2.87 8.24 14.46
C LEU A 49 -3.88 9.26 14.98
N THR A 50 -3.46 10.21 15.82
CA THR A 50 -4.31 11.33 16.23
C THR A 50 -4.78 12.13 15.02
N HIS A 51 -3.87 12.44 14.08
CA HIS A 51 -4.25 13.10 12.82
C HIS A 51 -5.15 12.20 11.95
N ALA A 52 -4.84 10.91 11.85
CA ALA A 52 -5.58 9.94 11.04
C ALA A 52 -7.05 9.79 11.48
N LEU A 53 -7.33 9.90 12.79
CA LEU A 53 -8.69 9.86 13.34
C LEU A 53 -9.57 10.99 12.81
N ASP A 54 -8.99 12.18 12.60
CA ASP A 54 -9.70 13.34 12.10
C ASP A 54 -9.72 13.39 10.56
N ALA A 55 -8.56 13.17 9.93
CA ALA A 55 -8.38 13.29 8.49
C ALA A 55 -8.95 12.11 7.70
N GLY A 56 -8.79 10.89 8.22
CA GLY A 56 -9.11 9.66 7.49
C GLY A 56 -10.56 9.57 7.07
N PRO A 57 -11.52 9.66 8.00
CA PRO A 57 -12.95 9.63 7.66
C PRO A 57 -13.43 10.84 6.85
N ALA A 58 -12.64 11.91 6.73
CA ALA A 58 -13.01 13.12 5.99
C ALA A 58 -12.31 13.23 4.63
N ASP A 59 -11.42 12.30 4.27
CA ASP A 59 -10.65 12.37 3.04
C ASP A 59 -11.59 12.36 1.82
N ALA A 60 -11.30 13.26 0.88
CA ALA A 60 -12.09 13.45 -0.32
C ALA A 60 -11.74 12.42 -1.40
N ASP A 61 -10.51 11.90 -1.39
CA ASP A 61 -10.09 10.84 -2.29
C ASP A 61 -10.61 9.49 -1.75
N PRO A 62 -11.49 8.79 -2.48
CA PRO A 62 -12.07 7.52 -2.03
C PRO A 62 -11.01 6.43 -1.84
N CYS A 63 -9.94 6.43 -2.62
CA CYS A 63 -8.86 5.44 -2.48
C CYS A 63 -8.08 5.70 -1.19
N ARG A 64 -7.64 6.95 -0.98
CA ARG A 64 -6.89 7.35 0.21
C ARG A 64 -7.70 7.19 1.50
N ARG A 65 -9.01 7.45 1.43
CA ARG A 65 -9.93 7.24 2.56
C ARG A 65 -9.94 5.79 3.03
N ILE A 66 -10.04 4.83 2.12
CA ILE A 66 -10.00 3.40 2.47
C ILE A 66 -8.66 3.03 3.10
N GLU A 67 -7.55 3.53 2.58
CA GLU A 67 -6.23 3.28 3.17
C GLU A 67 -6.11 3.82 4.60
N TRP A 68 -6.67 5.00 4.88
CA TRP A 68 -6.76 5.55 6.24
C TRP A 68 -7.56 4.64 7.17
N LEU A 69 -8.73 4.17 6.75
CA LEU A 69 -9.55 3.29 7.59
C LEU A 69 -8.86 1.94 7.84
N HIS A 70 -8.16 1.41 6.85
CA HIS A 70 -7.36 0.20 6.99
C HIS A 70 -6.21 0.39 7.98
N LEU A 71 -5.52 1.55 7.94
CA LEU A 71 -4.51 1.91 8.94
C LEU A 71 -5.10 1.93 10.35
N LEU A 72 -6.23 2.61 10.56
CA LEU A 72 -6.88 2.69 11.88
C LEU A 72 -7.28 1.30 12.40
N ALA A 73 -7.84 0.45 11.55
CA ALA A 73 -8.20 -0.93 11.90
C ALA A 73 -6.96 -1.77 12.24
N THR A 74 -5.85 -1.61 11.51
CA THR A 74 -4.58 -2.32 11.75
C THR A 74 -3.91 -1.87 13.04
N ALA A 75 -3.98 -0.57 13.34
CA ALA A 75 -3.37 0.03 14.53
C ALA A 75 -4.13 -0.27 15.83
N ALA A 76 -5.46 -0.42 15.76
CA ALA A 76 -6.31 -0.65 16.93
C ALA A 76 -5.81 -1.74 17.90
N PRO A 77 -5.52 -2.98 17.47
CA PRO A 77 -5.02 -4.02 18.38
C PRO A 77 -3.59 -3.77 18.88
N LEU A 78 -2.78 -2.99 18.16
CA LEU A 78 -1.39 -2.71 18.53
C LEU A 78 -1.27 -1.58 19.56
N CYS A 79 -2.19 -0.63 19.52
CA CYS A 79 -2.21 0.54 20.39
C CYS A 79 -3.16 0.40 21.59
N ASP A 80 -3.96 -0.67 21.65
CA ASP A 80 -5.03 -0.86 22.66
C ASP A 80 -5.98 0.36 22.73
N ASP A 81 -6.30 0.95 21.58
CA ASP A 81 -7.17 2.12 21.45
C ASP A 81 -8.44 1.77 20.66
N GLU A 82 -9.50 1.44 21.39
CA GLU A 82 -10.82 1.10 20.84
C GLU A 82 -11.42 2.19 19.94
N ARG A 83 -10.97 3.45 20.07
CA ARG A 83 -11.48 4.55 19.23
C ARG A 83 -11.05 4.37 17.78
N LEU A 84 -9.85 3.84 17.53
CA LEU A 84 -9.33 3.59 16.18
C LEU A 84 -10.25 2.62 15.44
N GLU A 85 -10.58 1.49 16.09
CA GLU A 85 -11.48 0.49 15.54
C GLU A 85 -12.90 1.03 15.37
N ALA A 86 -13.43 1.73 16.38
CA ALA A 86 -14.78 2.29 16.33
C ALA A 86 -14.96 3.28 15.17
N VAL A 87 -13.97 4.14 14.92
CA VAL A 87 -13.97 5.08 13.79
C VAL A 87 -13.89 4.33 12.46
N ALA A 88 -12.96 3.38 12.31
CA ALA A 88 -12.82 2.59 11.11
C ALA A 88 -14.11 1.85 10.76
N ARG A 89 -14.68 1.12 11.73
CA ARG A 89 -15.91 0.34 11.58
C ARG A 89 -17.11 1.21 11.20
N ARG A 90 -17.26 2.37 11.84
CA ARG A 90 -18.36 3.31 11.57
C ARG A 90 -18.26 3.95 10.18
N ALA A 91 -17.05 4.28 9.73
CA ALA A 91 -16.82 4.98 8.47
C ALA A 91 -16.74 4.05 7.24
N LEU A 92 -16.46 2.76 7.45
CA LEU A 92 -16.22 1.79 6.38
C LEU A 92 -17.36 1.70 5.34
N PRO A 93 -18.66 1.65 5.70
CA PRO A 93 -19.72 1.53 4.69
C PRO A 93 -19.73 2.69 3.67
N ASP A 94 -19.70 3.95 4.14
CA ASP A 94 -19.65 5.14 3.26
C ASP A 94 -18.36 5.19 2.44
N ALA A 95 -17.23 4.76 3.01
CA ALA A 95 -15.96 4.70 2.28
C ALA A 95 -15.99 3.66 1.15
N ILE A 96 -16.58 2.48 1.39
CA ILE A 96 -16.78 1.45 0.37
C ILE A 96 -17.70 1.96 -0.73
N ASP A 97 -18.84 2.55 -0.39
CA ASP A 97 -19.79 3.08 -1.38
C ASP A 97 -19.14 4.11 -2.31
N ARG A 98 -18.26 4.97 -1.75
CA ARG A 98 -17.50 5.97 -2.51
C ARG A 98 -16.43 5.34 -3.40
N LEU A 99 -15.69 4.34 -2.89
CA LEU A 99 -14.71 3.60 -3.68
C LEU A 99 -15.39 2.89 -4.85
N GLU A 100 -16.49 2.18 -4.61
CA GLU A 100 -17.26 1.49 -5.65
C GLU A 100 -17.82 2.46 -6.69
N HIS A 101 -18.33 3.62 -6.25
CA HIS A 101 -18.80 4.65 -7.17
C HIS A 101 -17.67 5.25 -8.02
N HIS A 102 -16.47 5.44 -7.45
CA HIS A 102 -15.29 5.88 -8.20
C HIS A 102 -14.91 4.85 -9.26
N VAL A 103 -14.73 3.58 -8.86
CA VAL A 103 -14.41 2.47 -9.76
C VAL A 103 -15.46 2.37 -10.87
N ARG A 104 -16.75 2.31 -10.54
CA ARG A 104 -17.84 2.17 -11.52
C ARG A 104 -17.87 3.28 -12.58
N ARG A 105 -17.37 4.49 -12.27
CA ARG A 105 -17.38 5.63 -13.21
C ARG A 105 -16.16 5.68 -14.12
N SER A 106 -15.07 5.04 -13.72
CA SER A 106 -13.76 5.19 -14.36
C SER A 106 -13.23 3.88 -14.92
N TYR A 107 -13.70 2.74 -14.42
CA TYR A 107 -13.21 1.43 -14.81
C TYR A 107 -13.92 0.91 -16.07
N GLU A 108 -13.11 0.50 -17.05
CA GLU A 108 -13.54 -0.26 -18.21
C GLU A 108 -12.84 -1.63 -18.21
N PRO A 109 -13.57 -2.75 -18.31
CA PRO A 109 -12.97 -4.08 -18.31
C PRO A 109 -11.86 -4.24 -19.36
N GLY A 110 -10.69 -4.72 -18.94
CA GLY A 110 -9.51 -4.82 -19.80
C GLY A 110 -8.77 -3.51 -20.09
N ASP A 111 -9.41 -2.35 -19.92
CA ASP A 111 -8.86 -1.02 -20.19
C ASP A 111 -8.48 -0.23 -18.92
N GLY A 112 -8.73 -0.79 -17.74
CA GLY A 112 -8.33 -0.19 -16.46
C GLY A 112 -9.16 1.05 -16.13
N LEU A 113 -8.55 2.01 -15.45
CA LEU A 113 -9.15 3.29 -15.09
C LEU A 113 -8.93 4.31 -16.23
N VAL A 114 -9.97 4.56 -17.01
CA VAL A 114 -9.93 5.44 -18.19
C VAL A 114 -9.47 6.84 -17.80
N GLY A 115 -8.41 7.31 -18.46
CA GLY A 115 -7.83 8.64 -18.27
C GLY A 115 -6.96 8.79 -17.02
N ALA A 116 -6.77 7.73 -16.23
CA ALA A 116 -5.90 7.73 -15.08
C ALA A 116 -4.45 7.38 -15.47
N ASP A 117 -3.48 7.94 -14.75
CA ASP A 117 -2.07 7.59 -14.89
C ASP A 117 -1.72 6.27 -14.16
N ARG A 118 -0.47 5.81 -14.29
CA ARG A 118 0.01 4.57 -13.64
C ARG A 118 -0.16 4.62 -12.12
N LEU A 119 0.17 5.75 -11.49
CA LEU A 119 0.12 5.87 -10.03
C LEU A 119 -1.32 5.79 -9.52
N ALA A 120 -2.27 6.42 -10.21
CA ALA A 120 -3.69 6.36 -9.87
C ALA A 120 -4.25 4.93 -9.97
N HIS A 121 -3.85 4.15 -10.97
CA HIS A 121 -4.19 2.71 -11.05
C HIS A 121 -3.66 1.94 -9.84
N LEU A 122 -2.40 2.15 -9.47
CA LEU A 122 -1.76 1.45 -8.37
C LEU A 122 -2.32 1.85 -7.00
N ARG A 123 -2.65 3.14 -6.81
CA ARG A 123 -3.35 3.62 -5.61
C ARG A 123 -4.75 3.01 -5.48
N CYS A 124 -5.49 2.92 -6.58
CA CYS A 124 -6.79 2.26 -6.59
C CYS A 124 -6.66 0.76 -6.29
N ALA A 125 -5.67 0.07 -6.86
CA ALA A 125 -5.37 -1.33 -6.55
C ALA A 125 -5.03 -1.52 -5.07
N ARG A 126 -4.20 -0.66 -4.49
CA ARG A 126 -3.84 -0.69 -3.07
C ARG A 126 -5.06 -0.48 -2.16
N ALA A 127 -5.93 0.46 -2.51
CA ALA A 127 -7.18 0.73 -1.80
C ALA A 127 -8.16 -0.45 -1.91
N LEU A 128 -8.26 -1.09 -3.08
CA LEU A 128 -9.09 -2.28 -3.26
C LEU A 128 -8.59 -3.46 -2.40
N LEU A 129 -7.27 -3.66 -2.31
CA LEU A 129 -6.71 -4.67 -1.40
C LEU A 129 -7.01 -4.33 0.07
N ALA A 130 -6.92 -3.06 0.46
CA ALA A 130 -7.31 -2.64 1.81
C ALA A 130 -8.82 -2.84 2.07
N ALA A 131 -9.68 -2.58 1.09
CA ALA A 131 -11.11 -2.88 1.19
C ALA A 131 -11.38 -4.39 1.27
N PHE A 132 -10.60 -5.21 0.56
CA PHE A 132 -10.64 -6.67 0.68
C PHE A 132 -10.31 -7.11 2.10
N ASP A 133 -9.19 -6.64 2.66
CA ASP A 133 -8.75 -6.99 4.02
C ASP A 133 -9.82 -6.63 5.07
N MET A 134 -10.52 -5.51 4.89
CA MET A 134 -11.55 -5.04 5.82
C MET A 134 -12.92 -5.70 5.65
N SER A 135 -13.23 -6.28 4.48
CA SER A 135 -14.59 -6.73 4.15
C SER A 135 -14.71 -8.19 3.69
N GLY A 136 -13.59 -8.83 3.33
CA GLY A 136 -13.55 -10.17 2.74
C GLY A 136 -14.14 -10.28 1.33
N ARG A 137 -14.50 -9.16 0.68
CA ARG A 137 -15.15 -9.19 -0.65
C ARG A 137 -14.13 -9.48 -1.75
N LEU A 138 -14.07 -10.74 -2.17
CA LEU A 138 -13.17 -11.25 -3.22
C LEU A 138 -13.07 -10.38 -4.50
N PRO A 139 -14.16 -9.78 -5.03
CA PRO A 139 -14.06 -8.95 -6.24
C PRO A 139 -13.06 -7.80 -6.14
N TYR A 140 -12.78 -7.28 -4.93
CA TYR A 140 -11.82 -6.20 -4.76
C TYR A 140 -10.38 -6.66 -5.02
N ALA A 141 -9.96 -7.79 -4.46
CA ALA A 141 -8.64 -8.36 -4.71
C ALA A 141 -8.46 -8.76 -6.18
N MET A 142 -9.49 -9.35 -6.80
CA MET A 142 -9.46 -9.69 -8.22
C MET A 142 -9.32 -8.47 -9.13
N LEU A 143 -10.04 -7.38 -8.82
CA LEU A 143 -9.93 -6.13 -9.57
C LEU A 143 -8.56 -5.45 -9.34
N ALA A 144 -8.03 -5.47 -8.12
CA ALA A 144 -6.68 -4.97 -7.84
C ALA A 144 -5.63 -5.70 -8.69
N GLU A 145 -5.76 -7.02 -8.84
CA GLU A 145 -4.89 -7.81 -9.72
C GLU A 145 -5.06 -7.43 -11.19
N GLU A 146 -6.29 -7.19 -11.65
CA GLU A 146 -6.52 -6.72 -13.02
C GLU A 146 -5.89 -5.36 -13.28
N LEU A 147 -6.01 -4.41 -12.34
CA LEU A 147 -5.36 -3.10 -12.44
C LEU A 147 -3.83 -3.23 -12.45
N LEU A 148 -3.25 -4.10 -11.63
CA LEU A 148 -1.81 -4.38 -11.68
C LEU A 148 -1.41 -4.94 -13.05
N ARG A 149 -2.09 -5.98 -13.56
CA ARG A 149 -1.81 -6.56 -14.88
C ARG A 149 -1.95 -5.53 -16.01
N TYR A 150 -2.96 -4.67 -15.93
CA TYR A 150 -3.13 -3.57 -16.86
C TYR A 150 -1.92 -2.63 -16.83
N THR A 151 -1.48 -2.21 -15.64
CA THR A 151 -0.32 -1.31 -15.53
C THR A 151 0.95 -1.93 -16.10
N THR A 152 1.21 -3.21 -15.82
CA THR A 152 2.34 -3.96 -16.37
C THR A 152 2.27 -4.05 -17.90
N ARG A 153 1.07 -4.24 -18.46
CA ARG A 153 0.86 -4.36 -19.91
C ARG A 153 1.04 -3.03 -20.64
N VAL A 154 0.52 -1.93 -20.10
CA VAL A 154 0.51 -0.63 -20.77
C VAL A 154 1.81 0.14 -20.58
N TRP A 155 2.36 0.18 -19.36
CA TRP A 155 3.58 0.94 -19.06
C TRP A 155 4.86 0.09 -19.08
N GLY A 156 4.77 -1.24 -18.97
CA GLY A 156 5.88 -2.18 -19.23
C GLY A 156 7.21 -1.87 -18.54
N HIS A 157 8.27 -2.58 -18.94
CA HIS A 157 9.63 -2.32 -18.45
C HIS A 157 10.27 -1.06 -19.07
N ALA A 158 9.91 -0.74 -20.32
CA ALA A 158 10.53 0.32 -21.09
C ALA A 158 10.18 1.73 -20.59
N GLN A 159 8.99 1.92 -20.01
CA GLN A 159 8.57 3.22 -19.49
C GLN A 159 9.01 3.44 -18.02
N ARG A 160 9.30 2.38 -17.25
CA ARG A 160 9.99 2.46 -15.94
C ARG A 160 11.29 3.26 -16.02
N LEU A 161 12.00 3.18 -17.15
CA LEU A 161 13.23 3.94 -17.40
C LEU A 161 12.98 5.39 -17.85
N GLN A 162 11.77 5.73 -18.30
CA GLN A 162 11.41 7.05 -18.84
C GLN A 162 10.63 7.92 -17.87
N SER A 163 9.96 7.33 -16.87
CA SER A 163 9.28 8.04 -15.77
C SER A 163 10.23 8.62 -14.71
N GLY A 164 11.52 8.76 -15.02
CA GLY A 164 12.56 9.22 -14.10
C GLY A 164 12.15 10.49 -13.38
N GLY A 165 11.93 10.38 -12.07
CA GLY A 165 11.38 11.46 -11.25
C GLY A 165 10.57 10.91 -10.08
N ALA A 166 10.06 11.83 -9.26
CA ALA A 166 9.30 11.52 -8.06
C ALA A 166 8.07 10.64 -8.34
N ASP A 167 7.28 10.96 -9.37
CA ASP A 167 6.05 10.22 -9.70
C ASP A 167 6.32 8.79 -10.20
N GLY A 168 7.40 8.61 -10.96
CA GLY A 168 7.85 7.27 -11.38
C GLY A 168 8.27 6.44 -10.19
N PHE A 169 9.04 7.01 -9.27
CA PHE A 169 9.46 6.34 -8.04
C PHE A 169 8.29 5.96 -7.13
N LEU A 170 7.30 6.85 -6.98
CA LEU A 170 6.07 6.55 -6.25
C LEU A 170 5.28 5.42 -6.90
N SER A 171 5.23 5.39 -8.24
CA SER A 171 4.60 4.29 -8.98
C SER A 171 5.32 2.97 -8.73
N ASP A 172 6.65 2.97 -8.70
CA ASP A 172 7.43 1.76 -8.42
C ASP A 172 7.23 1.27 -6.98
N CYS A 173 7.18 2.17 -6.00
CA CYS A 173 6.86 1.81 -4.62
C CYS A 173 5.44 1.21 -4.50
N ALA A 174 4.45 1.85 -5.11
CA ALA A 174 3.06 1.37 -5.07
C ALA A 174 2.90 0.03 -5.81
N GLU A 175 3.59 -0.16 -6.94
CA GLU A 175 3.60 -1.43 -7.66
C GLU A 175 4.23 -2.55 -6.83
N LEU A 176 5.38 -2.29 -6.20
CA LEU A 176 6.03 -3.27 -5.32
C LEU A 176 5.11 -3.68 -4.15
N ASP A 177 4.46 -2.72 -3.49
CA ASP A 177 3.49 -3.00 -2.42
C ASP A 177 2.32 -3.87 -2.91
N VAL A 178 1.61 -3.43 -3.95
CA VAL A 178 0.45 -4.14 -4.50
C VAL A 178 0.84 -5.54 -4.97
N ALA A 179 1.95 -5.67 -5.69
CA ALA A 179 2.40 -6.94 -6.22
C ALA A 179 2.85 -7.91 -5.11
N THR A 180 3.45 -7.40 -4.04
CA THR A 180 3.79 -8.21 -2.85
C THR A 180 2.54 -8.70 -2.13
N ARG A 181 1.56 -7.82 -1.88
CA ARG A 181 0.30 -8.20 -1.22
C ARG A 181 -0.48 -9.23 -2.03
N LEU A 182 -0.52 -9.10 -3.36
CA LEU A 182 -1.10 -10.11 -4.24
C LEU A 182 -0.31 -11.43 -4.20
N ALA A 183 1.02 -11.39 -4.13
CA ALA A 183 1.82 -12.61 -4.00
C ALA A 183 1.55 -13.36 -2.68
N VAL A 184 1.33 -12.64 -1.57
CA VAL A 184 0.87 -13.21 -0.29
C VAL A 184 -0.49 -13.89 -0.47
N LEU A 185 -1.46 -13.22 -1.10
CA LEU A 185 -2.79 -13.80 -1.36
C LEU A 185 -2.70 -15.04 -2.25
N HIS A 186 -1.87 -15.03 -3.30
CA HIS A 186 -1.67 -16.21 -4.16
C HIS A 186 -0.93 -17.37 -3.48
N ALA A 187 -0.24 -17.12 -2.37
CA ALA A 187 0.33 -18.17 -1.52
C ALA A 187 -0.72 -18.80 -0.57
N ASP A 188 -1.85 -18.13 -0.33
CA ASP A 188 -2.98 -18.66 0.43
C ASP A 188 -3.80 -19.63 -0.44
N PRO A 189 -3.91 -20.93 -0.05
CA PRO A 189 -4.63 -21.93 -0.83
C PRO A 189 -6.14 -21.62 -0.94
N ASP A 190 -6.74 -20.97 0.05
CA ASP A 190 -8.18 -20.66 0.03
C ASP A 190 -8.47 -19.53 -0.97
N TYR A 191 -7.62 -18.50 -0.98
CA TYR A 191 -7.68 -17.45 -2.00
C TYR A 191 -7.41 -18.02 -3.39
N ALA A 192 -6.36 -18.82 -3.56
CA ALA A 192 -5.99 -19.41 -4.84
C ALA A 192 -7.08 -20.33 -5.42
N ALA A 193 -7.86 -20.99 -4.57
CA ALA A 193 -9.00 -21.80 -4.99
C ALA A 193 -10.23 -20.96 -5.39
N ALA A 194 -10.44 -19.82 -4.72
CA ALA A 194 -11.59 -18.95 -4.93
C ALA A 194 -11.40 -17.95 -6.09
N ALA A 195 -10.17 -17.46 -6.28
CA ALA A 195 -9.83 -16.52 -7.33
C ALA A 195 -9.88 -17.21 -8.69
N VAL A 196 -10.90 -16.89 -9.51
CA VAL A 196 -10.98 -17.33 -10.93
C VAL A 196 -10.03 -16.47 -11.78
N THR A 197 -8.77 -16.42 -11.38
CA THR A 197 -7.72 -15.66 -12.07
C THR A 197 -6.90 -16.61 -12.92
N ALA A 198 -6.68 -16.26 -14.19
CA ALA A 198 -5.68 -16.94 -15.00
C ALA A 198 -4.34 -16.86 -14.25
N PRO A 199 -3.57 -17.96 -14.11
CA PRO A 199 -2.36 -17.97 -13.31
C PRO A 199 -1.30 -17.04 -13.90
N GLY A 200 -1.33 -15.77 -13.48
CA GLY A 200 -0.24 -14.81 -13.63
C GLY A 200 0.60 -14.90 -12.38
N ARG A 201 1.49 -15.89 -12.29
CA ARG A 201 2.41 -15.97 -11.16
C ARG A 201 3.28 -14.72 -11.18
N ILE A 202 3.04 -13.79 -10.27
CA ILE A 202 4.04 -12.80 -9.89
C ILE A 202 5.19 -13.63 -9.30
N LEU A 203 6.27 -13.79 -10.06
CA LEU A 203 7.38 -14.63 -9.63
C LEU A 203 8.11 -13.89 -8.49
N ALA A 204 8.39 -14.60 -7.40
CA ALA A 204 9.17 -14.04 -6.29
C ALA A 204 10.53 -13.46 -6.74
N ALA A 205 11.10 -13.99 -7.82
CA ALA A 205 12.31 -13.45 -8.44
C ALA A 205 12.10 -12.04 -9.03
N ASP A 206 10.98 -11.80 -9.71
CA ASP A 206 10.65 -10.50 -10.30
C ASP A 206 10.42 -9.46 -9.21
N LEU A 207 9.77 -9.85 -8.10
CA LEU A 207 9.58 -8.97 -6.95
C LEU A 207 10.89 -8.64 -6.23
N ARG A 208 11.80 -9.61 -6.08
CA ARG A 208 13.13 -9.35 -5.50
C ARG A 208 13.89 -8.31 -6.32
N GLN A 209 13.93 -8.47 -7.64
CA GLN A 209 14.59 -7.52 -8.52
C GLN A 209 13.96 -6.12 -8.41
N HIS A 210 12.64 -6.04 -8.32
CA HIS A 210 11.93 -4.78 -8.11
C HIS A 210 12.31 -4.15 -6.75
N ALA A 211 12.29 -4.91 -5.66
CA ALA A 211 12.67 -4.43 -4.34
C ALA A 211 14.12 -3.94 -4.27
N GLU A 212 15.06 -4.64 -4.92
CA GLU A 212 16.45 -4.21 -5.02
C GLU A 212 16.60 -2.90 -5.79
N ALA A 213 15.87 -2.75 -6.91
CA ALA A 213 15.86 -1.51 -7.67
C ALA A 213 15.31 -0.35 -6.82
N THR A 214 14.15 -0.53 -6.17
CA THR A 214 13.54 0.47 -5.29
C THR A 214 14.48 0.86 -4.15
N ALA A 215 15.14 -0.12 -3.52
CA ALA A 215 16.11 0.13 -2.46
C ALA A 215 17.33 0.94 -2.93
N ALA A 216 17.78 0.72 -4.17
CA ALA A 216 18.93 1.43 -4.75
C ALA A 216 18.63 2.89 -5.10
N THR A 217 17.38 3.21 -5.49
CA THR A 217 16.98 4.58 -5.85
C THR A 217 16.37 5.38 -4.69
N ALA A 218 15.93 4.74 -3.61
CA ALA A 218 15.15 5.41 -2.54
C ALA A 218 15.79 6.70 -2.00
N GLN A 219 17.11 6.73 -1.81
CA GLN A 219 17.82 7.91 -1.29
C GLN A 219 17.76 9.14 -2.19
N GLN A 220 17.42 8.96 -3.48
CA GLN A 220 17.25 10.07 -4.43
C GLN A 220 15.92 10.80 -4.22
N PHE A 221 14.99 10.22 -3.46
CA PHE A 221 13.64 10.72 -3.23
C PHE A 221 13.29 10.74 -1.72
N PRO A 222 13.97 11.56 -0.91
CA PRO A 222 13.77 11.58 0.54
C PRO A 222 12.33 11.91 0.97
N ASP A 223 11.62 12.75 0.21
CA ASP A 223 10.21 13.09 0.45
C ASP A 223 9.26 11.88 0.30
N HIS A 224 9.74 10.78 -0.27
CA HIS A 224 9.01 9.54 -0.48
C HIS A 224 9.57 8.38 0.34
N ALA A 225 10.41 8.67 1.34
CA ALA A 225 11.00 7.67 2.22
C ALA A 225 9.95 6.78 2.88
N GLY A 226 8.79 7.33 3.28
CA GLY A 226 7.72 6.56 3.91
C GLY A 226 7.08 5.53 2.97
N GLU A 227 6.80 5.90 1.71
CA GLU A 227 6.24 4.97 0.71
C GLU A 227 7.26 3.90 0.31
N ALA A 228 8.54 4.27 0.18
CA ALA A 228 9.62 3.32 -0.06
C ALA A 228 9.78 2.34 1.10
N GLY A 229 9.79 2.84 2.34
CA GLY A 229 9.87 2.04 3.56
C GLY A 229 8.70 1.06 3.66
N HIS A 230 7.48 1.51 3.35
CA HIS A 230 6.29 0.67 3.34
C HIS A 230 6.41 -0.50 2.36
N ALA A 231 6.69 -0.20 1.10
CA ALA A 231 6.78 -1.22 0.05
C ALA A 231 7.93 -2.21 0.29
N LEU A 232 9.11 -1.72 0.70
CA LEU A 232 10.26 -2.57 1.01
C LEU A 232 10.02 -3.44 2.26
N SER A 233 9.31 -2.93 3.26
CA SER A 233 8.97 -3.69 4.47
C SER A 233 7.96 -4.79 4.18
N ALA A 234 6.98 -4.53 3.32
CA ALA A 234 6.04 -5.54 2.85
C ALA A 234 6.77 -6.68 2.12
N TRP A 235 7.64 -6.35 1.16
CA TRP A 235 8.48 -7.34 0.47
C TRP A 235 9.34 -8.13 1.45
N PHE A 236 10.03 -7.44 2.37
CA PHE A 236 10.96 -8.09 3.29
C PHE A 236 10.26 -9.08 4.22
N ALA A 237 9.02 -8.81 4.63
CA ALA A 237 8.20 -9.74 5.40
C ALA A 237 7.83 -10.97 4.56
N PHE A 238 7.30 -10.77 3.35
CA PHE A 238 6.95 -11.85 2.44
C PHE A 238 8.15 -12.75 2.09
N GLU A 239 9.33 -12.15 1.84
CA GLU A 239 10.55 -12.89 1.53
C GLU A 239 10.99 -13.79 2.70
N ALA A 240 10.78 -13.36 3.94
CA ALA A 240 11.09 -14.17 5.12
C ALA A 240 10.19 -15.39 5.25
N ASP A 241 8.93 -15.32 4.80
CA ASP A 241 7.97 -16.43 4.85
C ASP A 241 8.18 -17.47 3.74
N LEU A 242 9.03 -17.18 2.74
CA LEU A 242 9.40 -18.12 1.68
C LEU A 242 10.48 -19.15 2.12
N HIS A 243 11.09 -18.97 3.30
CA HIS A 243 12.26 -19.73 3.79
C HIS A 243 12.04 -20.32 5.18
#